data_AF-A0A660Y4B2-F1
#
_entry.id   AF-A0A660Y4B2-F1
#
_cell.length_a   1.000
_cell.length_b   1.000
_cell.length_c   1.000
_cell.angle_alpha   90.00
_cell.angle_beta   90.00
_cell.angle_gamma   90.00
#
_symmetry.space_group_name_H-M   'P 1'
#
loop_
_entity.id
_entity.type
_entity.pdbx_description
1 polymer ?
#
loop_
_entity_poly.entity_id
_entity_poly.type
_entity_poly.pdbx_seq_one_letter_code
_entity_poly.pdbx_strand_id
1 'polypeptide(L)' 'MRIGLVGLRGVNIWLYYPALRKHPRVELVAGCDIDEEAARR' A
#
# COMPACT_ATOMS: atom_id res chain seq x y z
N MET A 1 7.54 -6.68 10.30
CA MET A 1 6.18 -6.22 10.63
C MET A 1 5.33 -6.38 9.40
N ARG A 2 4.24 -7.13 9.49
CA ARG A 2 3.29 -7.33 8.39
C ARG A 2 2.24 -6.24 8.44
N ILE A 3 1.99 -5.55 7.33
CA ILE A 3 1.04 -4.43 7.28
C ILE A 3 0.08 -4.56 6.09
N GLY A 4 -1.13 -4.03 6.28
CA GLY A 4 -2.08 -3.76 5.21
C GLY A 4 -2.14 -2.27 4.91
N LEU A 5 -2.38 -1.92 3.64
CA LEU A 5 -2.52 -0.54 3.19
C LEU A 5 -4.00 -0.25 2.85
N VAL A 6 -4.58 0.80 3.45
CA VAL A 6 -5.98 1.20 3.22
C VAL A 6 -6.00 2.50 2.45
N GLY A 7 -6.70 2.52 1.31
CA GLY A 7 -6.69 3.61 0.35
C GLY A 7 -5.40 3.59 -0.46
N LEU A 8 -5.48 3.10 -1.68
CA LEU A 8 -4.40 2.95 -2.67
C LEU A 8 -4.36 4.11 -3.67
N ARG A 9 -4.89 5.27 -3.29
CA ARG A 9 -4.85 6.51 -4.07
C ARG A 9 -4.07 7.62 -3.36
N GLY A 10 -3.69 8.64 -4.13
CA GLY A 10 -3.05 9.85 -3.60
C GLY A 10 -1.74 9.59 -2.86
N VAL A 11 -1.62 10.11 -1.64
CA VAL A 11 -0.38 10.07 -0.84
C VAL A 11 0.05 8.64 -0.50
N ASN A 12 -0.90 7.72 -0.32
CA ASN A 12 -0.62 6.33 0.01
C ASN A 12 0.14 5.58 -1.09
N ILE A 13 -0.26 5.76 -2.35
CA ILE A 13 0.41 5.09 -3.46
C ILE A 13 1.73 5.76 -3.83
N TRP A 14 1.81 7.10 -3.72
CA TRP A 14 2.98 7.85 -4.20
C TRP A 14 4.12 7.94 -3.18
N LEU A 15 3.80 8.03 -1.88
CA LEU A 15 4.79 8.24 -0.84
C LEU A 15 5.00 7.00 0.02
N TYR A 16 3.91 6.45 0.57
CA TYR A 16 4.00 5.36 1.54
C TYR A 16 4.37 4.04 0.86
N TYR A 17 3.72 3.67 -0.24
CA TYR A 17 3.98 2.39 -0.89
C TYR A 17 5.46 2.20 -1.33
N PRO A 18 6.13 3.16 -1.99
CA PRO A 18 7.54 3.01 -2.37
C PRO A 18 8.48 2.95 -1.16
N ALA A 19 8.19 3.71 -0.10
CA ALA A 19 8.99 3.73 1.12
C ALA A 19 8.86 2.41 1.88
N LEU A 20 7.62 1.94 2.07
CA LEU A 20 7.32 0.69 2.79
C LEU A 20 7.87 -0.53 2.07
N ARG A 21 7.82 -0.56 0.73
CA ARG A 21 8.38 -1.65 -0.09
C ARG A 21 9.91 -1.76 0.05
N LYS A 22 10.61 -0.66 0.31
CA LYS A 22 12.06 -0.62 0.49
C LYS A 22 12.49 -0.79 1.95
N HIS A 23 11.55 -0.76 2.89
CA HIS A 23 11.89 -0.75 4.30
C HIS A 23 12.22 -2.18 4.78
N PRO A 24 13.42 -2.44 5.33
CA PRO A 24 13.92 -3.80 5.57
C PRO A 24 13.17 -4.59 6.65
N ARG A 25 12.31 -3.92 7.41
CA ARG A 25 11.53 -4.51 8.50
C ARG A 25 10.02 -4.58 8.23
N VAL A 26 9.59 -4.20 7.03
CA VAL A 26 8.18 -4.14 6.67
C VAL A 26 7.89 -5.10 5.51
N GLU A 27 6.81 -5.86 5.65
CA GLU A 27 6.25 -6.69 4.59
C GLU A 27 4.82 -6.22 4.36
N LEU A 28 4.53 -5.76 3.14
CA LEU A 28 3.18 -5.42 2.70
C LEU A 28 2.45 -6.70 2.30
N VAL A 29 1.40 -7.04 3.04
CA VAL A 29 0.70 -8.33 2.88
C VAL A 29 -0.71 -8.19 2.33
N ALA A 30 -1.27 -6.99 2.35
CA ALA A 30 -2.60 -6.71 1.81
C ALA A 30 -2.74 -5.22 1.43
N GLY A 31 -3.66 -4.94 0.50
CA GLY A 31 -4.10 -3.60 0.15
C GLY A 31 -5.61 -3.60 -0.10
N CYS A 32 -6.29 -2.48 0.20
CA CYS A 32 -7.67 -2.27 -0.21
C CYS A 32 -7.94 -0.80 -0.56
N ASP A 33 -8.90 -0.56 -1.44
CA ASP A 33 -9.42 0.76 -1.78
C ASP A 33 -10.94 0.66 -2.00
N ILE A 34 -11.64 1.78 -1.87
CA ILE A 34 -13.05 1.88 -2.24
C ILE A 34 -13.23 1.83 -3.76
N ASP A 35 -12.22 2.28 -4.50
CA ASP A 35 -12.17 2.17 -5.94
C ASP A 35 -11.65 0.79 -6.36
N GLU A 36 -12.53 -0.01 -6.99
CA GLU A 36 -12.18 -1.35 -7.45
C GLU A 36 -10.99 -1.38 -8.41
N GLU A 37 -10.80 -0.35 -9.25
CA GLU A 37 -9.68 -0.30 -10.18
C GLU A 37 -8.36 -0.13 -9.42
N ALA A 38 -8.36 0.73 -8.40
CA ALA A 38 -7.19 0.92 -7.55
C ALA A 38 -6.87 -0.34 -6.71
N ALA A 39 -7.89 -1.06 -6.25
CA ALA A 39 -7.75 -2.29 -5.46
C ALA A 39 -7.21 -3.50 -6.24
N ARG A 40 -7.31 -3.51 -7.57
CA ARG A 40 -6.90 -4.64 -8.43
C ARG A 40 -5.45 -4.55 -8.96
N ARG A 41 -4.73 -3.46 -8.71
CA ARG A 41 -3.33 -3.25 -9.12
C ARG A 41 -2.33 -3.88 -8.16
#